data_AF-A0A850WWL0-F1
#
_entry.id   AF-A0A850WWL0-F1
#
_cell.length_a   1.000
_cell.length_b   1.000
_cell.length_c   1.000
_cell.angle_alpha   90.00
_cell.angle_beta   90.00
_cell.angle_gamma   90.00
#
_symmetry.space_group_name_H-M   'P 1'
#
loop_
_entity.id
_entity.type
_entity.pdbx_description
1 polymer ?
#
loop_
_entity_poly.entity_id
_entity_poly.type
_entity_poly.pdbx_seq_one_letter_code
_entity_poly.pdbx_strand_id
1 'polypeptide(L)' 'LECKTIVKKIEVKADVVYIYLEKLNDESQTFILQLEQIIQMKNLKPASIKVYDYYQPGRLRFPPFPSQRT' A
#
# COMPACT_ATOMS: atom_id res chain seq x y z
N LEU A 1 1.80 14.47 -21.50
CA LEU A 1 2.53 13.78 -20.41
C LEU A 1 1.62 12.68 -19.88
N GLU A 2 1.78 11.47 -20.38
CA GLU A 2 1.14 10.29 -19.75
C GLU A 2 1.78 10.13 -18.37
N CYS A 3 1.00 10.38 -17.31
CA CYS A 3 1.39 9.96 -15.97
C CYS A 3 1.33 8.44 -15.94
N LYS A 4 2.40 7.79 -16.42
CA LYS A 4 2.55 6.34 -16.33
C LYS A 4 2.53 5.97 -14.85
N THR A 5 1.41 5.43 -14.38
CA THR A 5 1.25 5.05 -12.99
C THR A 5 2.18 3.87 -12.71
N ILE A 6 3.01 3.98 -11.67
CA ILE A 6 3.85 2.88 -11.18
C ILE A 6 3.07 1.89 -10.32
N VAL A 7 1.74 2.08 -10.17
CA VAL A 7 0.89 1.16 -9.41
C VAL A 7 0.72 -0.12 -10.21
N LYS A 8 1.31 -1.20 -9.71
CA LYS A 8 1.21 -2.55 -10.29
C LYS A 8 -0.08 -3.24 -9.89
N LYS A 9 -0.49 -3.09 -8.64
CA LYS A 9 -1.69 -3.75 -8.08
C LYS A 9 -2.22 -2.98 -6.89
N ILE A 10 -3.53 -3.05 -6.70
CA ILE A 10 -4.21 -2.63 -5.47
C ILE A 10 -4.94 -3.85 -4.91
N GLU A 11 -4.77 -4.12 -3.62
CA GLU A 11 -5.54 -5.11 -2.89
C GLU A 11 -6.23 -4.44 -1.71
N VAL A 12 -7.56 -4.57 -1.66
CA VAL A 12 -8.38 -4.02 -0.58
C VAL A 12 -8.76 -5.17 0.35
N LYS A 13 -8.41 -5.04 1.62
CA LYS A 13 -8.92 -5.87 2.72
C LYS A 13 -9.89 -5.06 3.56
N ALA A 14 -10.51 -5.68 4.56
CA ALA A 14 -11.56 -5.06 5.38
C ALA A 14 -11.12 -3.75 6.06
N ASP A 15 -9.84 -3.64 6.42
CA ASP A 15 -9.27 -2.53 7.21
C ASP A 15 -7.97 -1.95 6.63
N VAL A 16 -7.39 -2.60 5.62
CA VAL A 16 -6.10 -2.22 5.03
C VAL A 16 -6.17 -2.23 3.51
N VAL A 17 -5.64 -1.17 2.90
CA VAL A 17 -5.39 -1.08 1.46
C VAL A 17 -3.91 -1.32 1.21
N TYR A 18 -3.58 -2.32 0.39
CA TYR A 18 -2.22 -2.57 -0.09
C TYR A 18 -2.07 -2.01 -1.49
N ILE A 19 -1.06 -1.15 -1.68
CA ILE A 19 -0.70 -0.57 -2.97
C ILE A 19 0.68 -1.10 -3.33
N TYR A 20 0.74 -1.90 -4.39
CA TYR A 20 1.99 -2.47 -4.89
C TYR A 20 2.53 -1.54 -5.96
N LEU A 21 3.65 -0.90 -5.67
CA LEU A 21 4.38 -0.05 -6.61
C LEU A 21 5.42 -0.90 -7.35
N GLU A 22 5.60 -0.65 -8.65
CA GLU A 22 6.58 -1.37 -9.49
C GLU A 22 8.01 -1.03 -9.07
N LYS A 23 8.36 0.25 -9.11
CA LYS A 23 9.66 0.76 -8.65
C LYS A 23 9.51 2.23 -8.25
N LEU A 24 10.09 2.59 -7.11
CA LEU A 24 10.31 3.98 -6.73
C LEU A 24 11.66 4.44 -7.27
N ASN A 25 11.72 5.65 -7.80
CA ASN A 25 12.95 6.37 -8.13
C ASN A 25 13.24 7.43 -7.06
N ASP A 26 14.31 8.21 -7.24
CA ASP A 26 14.69 9.29 -6.32
C ASP A 26 13.77 10.52 -6.46
N GLU A 27 12.77 10.48 -7.34
CA GLU A 27 11.81 11.55 -7.55
C GLU A 27 10.61 11.39 -6.61
N SER A 28 10.05 12.52 -6.18
CA SER A 28 8.86 12.51 -5.34
C SER A 28 7.65 12.03 -6.12
N GLN A 29 6.98 10.99 -5.63
CA GLN A 29 5.75 10.50 -6.21
C GLN A 29 4.53 10.86 -5.35
N THR A 30 3.55 11.51 -5.97
CA THR A 30 2.31 11.93 -5.30
C THR A 30 1.16 11.01 -5.70
N PHE A 31 0.45 10.49 -4.70
CA PHE A 31 -0.74 9.67 -4.87
C PHE A 31 -1.92 10.28 -4.12
N ILE A 32 -3.12 10.17 -4.69
CA ILE A 32 -4.35 10.65 -4.08
C ILE A 32 -5.22 9.43 -3.78
N LEU A 33 -5.59 9.26 -2.51
CA LEU A 33 -6.53 8.25 -2.05
C LEU A 33 -7.83 8.93 -1.63
N GLN A 34 -8.94 8.54 -2.25
CA GLN A 34 -10.27 8.98 -1.87
C GLN A 34 -10.93 7.86 -1.05
N LEU A 35 -11.41 8.21 0.15
CA LEU A 35 -12.08 7.29 1.07
C LEU A 35 -13.49 7.80 1.35
N GLU A 36 -14.46 6.90 1.32
CA GLU A 36 -15.85 7.19 1.68
C GLU A 36 -16.18 6.55 3.04
N GLN A 37 -16.77 7.33 3.93
CA GLN A 37 -17.21 6.83 5.22
C GLN A 37 -18.59 6.19 5.10
N ILE A 38 -18.65 4.86 5.21
CA ILE A 38 -19.90 4.10 5.09
C ILE A 38 -20.65 4.03 6.44
N ILE A 39 -19.93 4.02 7.56
CA ILE A 39 -20.50 3.90 8.92
C ILE A 39 -20.04 5.07 9.79
N GLN A 40 -20.98 5.71 10.48
CA GLN A 40 -20.67 6.79 11.40
C GLN A 40 -19.98 6.24 12.67
N MET A 41 -18.71 6.57 12.85
CA MET A 41 -17.94 6.20 14.04
C MET A 41 -17.69 7.42 14.93
N LYS A 42 -17.77 7.23 16.25
CA LYS A 42 -17.35 8.22 17.25
C LYS A 42 -15.95 7.82 17.77
N ASN A 43 -15.09 8.80 18.03
CA ASN A 43 -13.72 8.61 18.54
C ASN A 43 -12.79 7.84 17.58
N LEU A 44 -12.66 8.30 16.32
CA LEU A 44 -11.73 7.74 15.35
C LEU A 44 -10.28 7.78 15.87
N LYS A 45 -9.60 6.65 15.77
CA LYS A 45 -8.15 6.57 16.03
C LYS A 45 -7.38 6.91 14.74
N PRO A 46 -6.20 7.54 14.82
CA PRO A 46 -5.36 7.75 13.65
C PRO A 46 -5.01 6.42 12.96
N ALA A 47 -5.04 6.41 11.63
CA ALA A 47 -4.53 5.30 10.83
C ALA A 47 -3.07 5.53 10.45
N SER A 48 -2.28 4.46 10.37
CA SER A 48 -0.87 4.54 9.96
C SER A 48 -0.71 4.16 8.48
N ILE A 49 0.11 4.91 7.76
CA ILE A 49 0.59 4.53 6.42
C ILE A 49 2.01 4.00 6.56
N LYS A 50 2.31 2.87 5.91
CA LYS A 50 3.65 2.27 5.88
C LYS A 50 4.07 2.06 4.42
N VAL A 51 5.26 2.53 4.09
CA VAL A 51 5.91 2.30 2.79
C VAL A 51 7.19 1.51 3.07
N TYR A 52 7.36 0.39 2.38
CA TYR A 52 8.52 -0.49 2.56
C TYR A 52 8.88 -1.18 1.24
N ASP A 53 10.16 -1.52 1.07
CA ASP A 53 10.63 -2.33 -0.03
C ASP A 53 10.16 -3.78 0.16
N TYR A 54 9.43 -4.31 -0.83
CA TYR A 54 8.86 -5.65 -0.77
C TYR A 54 9.91 -6.77 -0.74
N TYR A 55 11.10 -6.54 -1.31
CA TYR A 55 12.16 -7.53 -1.44
C TYR A 55 13.37 -7.28 -0.53
N GLN A 56 13.45 -6.12 0.12
CA GLN A 56 14.45 -5.85 1.15
C GLN A 56 13.82 -5.71 2.54
N PRO A 57 13.40 -6.82 3.18
CA PRO A 57 12.86 -6.81 4.53
C PRO A 57 13.95 -6.63 5.59
N GLY A 58 14.93 -5.75 5.35
CA GLY A 58 16.08 -5.52 6.24
C GLY A 58 15.64 -5.37 7.69
N ARG A 59 15.93 -6.39 8.51
CA ARG A 59 15.61 -6.52 9.94
C ARG A 59 14.15 -6.81 10.33
N LEU A 60 13.29 -7.28 9.42
CA LEU A 60 12.06 -7.98 9.80
C LEU A 60 12.21 -9.44 9.38
N ARG A 61 12.60 -10.30 10.34
CA ARG A 61 12.49 -11.76 10.21
C ARG A 61 11.03 -12.04 9.83
N PHE A 62 10.83 -12.66 8.66
CA PHE A 62 9.55 -13.11 8.07
C PHE A 62 8.75 -12.06 7.27
N PRO A 63 9.01 -11.88 5.95
CA PRO A 63 7.96 -11.45 5.04
C PRO A 63 6.86 -12.53 4.95
N PRO A 64 5.57 -12.19 4.88
CA PRO A 64 4.53 -13.18 4.61
C PRO A 64 4.73 -13.70 3.19
N PHE A 65 5.00 -15.00 3.08
CA PHE A 65 5.14 -15.70 1.80
C PHE A 65 3.92 -15.42 0.91
N PRO A 66 4.08 -14.89 -0.32
CA PRO A 66 3.06 -15.12 -1.32
C PRO A 66 3.12 -16.60 -1.67
N SER A 67 2.14 -17.37 -1.17
CA SER A 67 1.90 -18.74 -1.63
C SER A 67 1.72 -18.68 -3.14
N GLN A 68 2.74 -19.08 -3.90
CA GLN A 68 2.56 -19.44 -5.29
C GLN A 68 1.68 -20.70 -5.28
N ARG A 69 0.37 -20.51 -5.41
CA ARG A 69 -0.53 -21.60 -5.75
C ARG A 69 -0.65 -21.63 -7.27
N THR A 70 -0.18 -22.75 -7.80
CA THR A 70 -0.42 -23.36 -9.12
C THR A 70 -1.80 -23.07 -9.70
#